data_AF-X0U9J1-F1
#
_entry.id   AF-X0U9J1-F1
#
_cell.length_a   1.000
_cell.length_b   1.000
_cell.length_c   1.000
_cell.angle_alpha   90.00
_cell.angle_beta   90.00
_cell.angle_gamma   90.00
#
_symmetry.space_group_name_H-M   'P 1'
#
loop_
_entity.id
_entity.type
_entity.pdbx_description
1 polymer ?
#
loop_
_entity_poly.entity_id
_entity_poly.type
_entity_poly.pdbx_seq_one_letter_code
_entity_poly.pdbx_strand_id
1 'polypeptide(L)'
;MVLSIFFSFGLSQETSRSEKKNKDPLSMWSKQWLEEVVVFIITDAEKNLFINLPTELDRGKFIVNFWKKRDPNPETPENEFKLEYYKR
;
A
#
# COMPACT_ATOMS: atom_id res chain seq x y z
N MET A 1 -16.45 44.63 -23.45
CA MET A 1 -16.01 44.47 -22.04
C MET A 1 -17.27 44.62 -21.21
N VAL A 2 -17.80 43.62 -20.50
CA VAL A 2 -17.13 42.71 -19.58
C VAL A 2 -17.82 41.33 -19.53
N LEU A 3 -16.94 40.34 -19.55
CA LEU A 3 -16.99 38.89 -19.32
C LEU A 3 -18.32 38.19 -18.94
N SER A 4 -18.71 37.30 -19.84
CA SER A 4 -19.41 36.04 -19.59
C SER A 4 -18.50 35.05 -18.85
N ILE A 5 -18.73 34.77 -17.56
CA ILE A 5 -18.17 33.58 -16.88
C ILE A 5 -19.19 33.09 -15.84
N PHE A 6 -20.24 32.41 -16.32
CA PHE A 6 -21.02 31.53 -15.46
C PHE A 6 -20.21 30.25 -15.26
N PHE A 7 -19.55 30.20 -14.10
CA PHE A 7 -19.36 29.00 -13.28
C PHE A 7 -18.91 27.74 -14.01
N SER A 8 -17.59 27.65 -14.23
CA SER A 8 -16.87 26.39 -14.31
C SER A 8 -17.13 25.56 -13.05
N PHE A 9 -18.04 24.59 -13.12
CA PHE A 9 -18.05 23.49 -12.16
C PHE A 9 -18.67 22.23 -12.79
N GLY A 10 -17.95 21.66 -13.75
CA GLY A 10 -18.19 20.32 -14.28
C GLY A 10 -17.03 19.40 -13.94
N LEU A 11 -16.77 19.19 -12.65
CA LEU A 11 -15.77 18.24 -12.17
C LEU A 11 -16.49 17.03 -11.57
N SER A 12 -16.75 16.01 -12.40
CA SER A 12 -17.22 14.66 -12.00
C SER A 12 -17.48 13.86 -13.28
N GLN A 13 -16.95 12.66 -13.54
CA GLN A 13 -16.15 11.71 -12.78
C GLN A 13 -15.21 11.06 -13.79
N GLU A 14 -13.90 11.06 -13.53
CA GLU A 14 -13.01 10.15 -14.24
C GLU A 14 -12.02 9.53 -13.25
N THR A 15 -12.57 8.96 -12.18
CA THR A 15 -11.79 8.09 -11.30
C THR A 15 -12.18 6.65 -11.57
N SER A 16 -11.21 5.89 -12.08
CA SER A 16 -11.14 4.43 -12.12
C SER A 16 -11.80 3.70 -13.30
N ARG A 17 -11.40 4.04 -14.53
CA ARG A 17 -11.16 2.96 -15.52
C ARG A 17 -10.07 2.07 -14.93
N SER A 18 -10.48 1.05 -14.18
CA SER A 18 -9.61 0.00 -13.66
C SER A 18 -8.91 -0.64 -14.85
N GLU A 19 -7.71 -0.16 -15.15
CA GLU A 19 -6.78 -0.85 -16.03
C GLU A 19 -6.64 -2.26 -15.48
N LYS A 20 -7.18 -3.24 -16.20
CA LYS A 20 -6.88 -4.66 -16.00
C LYS A 20 -5.41 -4.88 -16.39
N LYS A 21 -4.48 -4.34 -15.60
CA LYS A 21 -3.09 -4.80 -15.62
C LYS A 21 -3.14 -6.27 -15.23
N ASN A 22 -2.51 -7.13 -16.03
CA ASN A 22 -2.27 -8.53 -15.68
C ASN A 22 -1.76 -8.54 -14.24
N LYS A 23 -2.59 -8.99 -13.30
CA LYS A 23 -2.20 -9.12 -11.91
C LYS A 23 -1.39 -10.40 -11.85
N ASP A 24 -0.13 -10.29 -11.46
CA ASP A 24 0.67 -11.47 -11.18
C ASP A 24 -0.05 -12.27 -10.08
N PRO A 25 -0.14 -13.61 -10.23
CA PRO A 25 -0.72 -14.44 -9.20
C PRO A 25 -0.01 -14.19 -7.86
N LEU A 26 -0.78 -14.20 -6.78
CA LEU A 26 -0.24 -13.93 -5.45
C LEU A 26 0.76 -15.04 -5.09
N SER A 27 2.05 -14.68 -5.01
CA SER A 27 3.15 -15.59 -4.69
C SER A 27 2.95 -16.24 -3.32
N MET A 28 3.54 -17.42 -3.13
CA MET A 28 3.54 -18.12 -1.85
C MET A 28 4.17 -17.25 -0.74
N TRP A 29 5.25 -16.53 -1.07
CA TRP A 29 5.90 -15.62 -0.14
C TRP A 29 5.00 -14.46 0.29
N SER A 30 4.29 -13.84 -0.66
CA SER A 30 3.32 -12.77 -0.39
C SER A 30 2.17 -13.23 0.53
N LYS A 31 1.69 -14.47 0.35
CA LYS A 31 0.68 -15.07 1.24
C LYS A 31 1.23 -15.31 2.63
N GLN A 32 2.40 -15.94 2.72
CA GLN A 32 3.05 -16.25 3.99
C GLN A 32 3.34 -14.97 4.80
N TRP A 33 3.77 -13.90 4.12
CA TRP A 33 3.98 -12.62 4.79
C TRP A 33 2.70 -12.09 5.46
N LEU A 34 1.55 -12.15 4.78
CA LEU A 34 0.27 -11.73 5.34
C LEU A 34 -0.25 -12.64 6.46
N GLU A 35 -0.06 -13.95 6.31
CA GLU A 35 -0.67 -14.98 7.17
C GLU A 35 0.22 -15.44 8.34
N GLU A 36 1.52 -15.17 8.29
CA GLU A 36 2.46 -15.56 9.35
C GLU A 36 3.22 -14.35 9.91
N VAL A 37 3.68 -13.43 9.04
CA VAL A 37 4.56 -12.35 9.48
C VAL A 37 3.79 -11.19 10.09
N VAL A 38 2.78 -10.65 9.42
CA VAL A 38 2.15 -9.37 9.86
C VAL A 38 0.74 -9.51 10.43
N VAL A 39 0.29 -10.74 10.73
CA VAL A 39 -1.08 -11.10 11.14
C VAL A 39 -1.66 -10.16 12.21
N PHE A 40 -0.86 -9.82 13.22
CA PHE A 40 -1.34 -9.04 14.38
C PHE A 40 -1.20 -7.53 14.22
N ILE A 41 -0.51 -7.06 13.16
CA ILE A 41 -0.15 -5.65 12.98
C ILE A 41 -0.68 -5.04 11.68
N ILE A 42 -1.11 -5.86 10.72
CA ILE A 42 -1.72 -5.41 9.47
C ILE A 42 -3.22 -5.16 9.68
N THR A 43 -3.72 -4.05 9.12
CA THR A 43 -5.16 -3.77 9.11
C THR A 43 -5.86 -4.44 7.93
N ASP A 44 -7.17 -4.67 8.01
CA ASP A 44 -7.94 -5.24 6.90
C ASP A 44 -7.86 -4.37 5.63
N ALA A 45 -7.79 -3.05 5.78
CA ALA A 45 -7.60 -2.13 4.67
C ALA A 45 -6.23 -2.32 4.00
N GLU A 46 -5.14 -2.40 4.78
CA GLU A 46 -3.79 -2.66 4.29
C GLU A 46 -3.68 -4.04 3.61
N LYS A 47 -4.32 -5.07 4.18
CA LYS A 47 -4.38 -6.41 3.61
C LYS A 47 -5.07 -6.40 2.24
N ASN A 48 -6.23 -5.76 2.14
CA ASN A 48 -6.96 -5.63 0.88
C ASN A 48 -6.17 -4.83 -0.16
N LEU A 49 -5.45 -3.78 0.25
CA LEU A 49 -4.57 -3.04 -0.65
C LEU A 49 -3.44 -3.94 -1.17
N PHE A 50 -2.76 -4.68 -0.30
CA PHE A 50 -1.66 -5.56 -0.66
C PHE A 50 -2.06 -6.65 -1.66
N ILE A 51 -3.20 -7.32 -1.42
CA ILE A 51 -3.73 -8.37 -2.32
C ILE A 51 -4.09 -7.79 -3.70
N ASN A 52 -4.52 -6.52 -3.73
CA ASN A 52 -4.89 -5.85 -4.98
C ASN A 52 -3.69 -5.31 -5.78
N LEU A 53 -2.47 -5.33 -5.22
CA LEU A 53 -1.29 -4.88 -5.94
C LEU A 53 -1.01 -5.77 -7.15
N PRO A 54 -0.70 -5.17 -8.32
CA PRO A 54 -0.65 -5.89 -9.59
C PRO A 54 0.61 -6.74 -9.73
N THR A 55 1.75 -6.32 -9.18
CA THR A 55 3.03 -7.00 -9.35
C THR A 55 3.68 -7.36 -8.02
N GLU A 56 4.53 -8.39 -8.02
CA GLU A 56 5.32 -8.75 -6.83
C GLU A 56 6.28 -7.62 -6.42
N LEU A 57 6.78 -6.83 -7.39
CA LEU A 57 7.61 -5.66 -7.12
C LEU A 57 6.86 -4.61 -6.30
N ASP A 58 5.61 -4.32 -6.66
CA ASP A 58 4.79 -3.35 -5.92
C ASP A 58 4.44 -3.87 -4.53
N ARG A 59 4.23 -5.18 -4.38
CA ARG A 59 4.09 -5.84 -3.07
C ARG A 59 5.35 -5.69 -2.22
N GLY A 60 6.54 -5.89 -2.80
CA GLY A 60 7.80 -5.66 -2.12
C GLY A 60 7.96 -4.21 -1.63
N LYS A 61 7.63 -3.22 -2.48
CA LYS A 61 7.62 -1.80 -2.09
C LYS A 61 6.64 -1.52 -0.96
N PHE A 62 5.46 -2.15 -1.00
CA PHE A 62 4.47 -2.03 0.08
C PHE A 62 5.05 -2.53 1.40
N ILE A 63 5.71 -3.70 1.41
CA ILE A 63 6.32 -4.26 2.62
C ILE A 63 7.38 -3.32 3.20
N VAL A 64 8.25 -2.76 2.36
CA VAL A 64 9.25 -1.78 2.80
C VAL A 64 8.59 -0.57 3.45
N ASN A 65 7.58 0.00 2.79
CA ASN A 65 6.87 1.17 3.30
C ASN A 65 6.03 0.85 4.56
N PHE A 66 5.50 -0.37 4.65
CA PHE A 66 4.72 -0.86 5.79
C PHE A 66 5.56 -0.84 7.07
N TRP A 67 6.80 -1.37 6.99
CA TRP A 67 7.73 -1.32 8.11
C TRP A 67 8.21 0.10 8.38
N LYS A 68 8.58 0.86 7.33
CA LYS A 68 9.05 2.25 7.47
C LYS A 68 8.04 3.15 8.20
N LYS A 69 6.74 2.97 7.98
CA LYS A 69 5.69 3.72 8.69
C LYS A 69 5.58 3.39 10.19
N ARG A 70 6.01 2.19 10.57
CA ARG A 70 5.98 1.68 11.95
C ARG A 70 7.32 1.85 12.65
N ASP A 71 8.29 2.43 11.95
CA ASP A 71 9.60 2.78 12.49
C ASP A 71 9.46 3.91 13.51
N PRO A 72 9.73 3.67 14.81
CA PRO A 72 9.69 4.74 15.80
C PRO A 72 10.84 5.74 15.59
N ASN A 73 11.96 5.28 15.03
CA ASN A 73 13.16 6.08 14.86
C ASN A 73 13.70 5.99 13.43
N PRO A 74 13.16 6.77 12.48
CA PRO A 74 13.63 6.73 11.10
C PRO A 74 15.06 7.26 10.90
N GLU A 75 15.70 7.80 11.95
CA GLU A 75 17.10 8.24 11.91
C GLU A 75 18.09 7.08 11.94
N THR A 76 17.67 5.90 12.42
CA THR A 76 18.48 4.69 12.37
C THR A 76 18.23 3.93 11.06
N PRO A 77 19.27 3.26 10.53
CA PRO A 77 19.10 2.45 9.32
C PRO A 77 18.30 1.16 9.59
N GLU A 78 18.16 0.76 10.85
CA GLU A 78 17.46 -0.44 11.26
C GLU A 78 16.15 -0.09 11.95
N ASN A 79 15.06 -0.74 11.53
CA ASN A 79 13.76 -0.54 12.13
C ASN A 79 13.66 -1.31 13.46
N GLU A 80 13.72 -0.61 14.59
CA GLU A 80 13.74 -1.25 15.91
C GLU A 80 12.44 -2.01 16.20
N PHE A 81 11.30 -1.45 15.78
CA PHE A 81 9.99 -2.12 15.93
C PHE A 81 9.96 -3.48 15.23
N LYS A 82 10.49 -3.54 14.00
CA LYS A 82 10.63 -4.77 13.22
C LYS A 82 11.54 -5.77 13.95
N LEU A 83 12.68 -5.32 14.46
CA LEU A 83 13.62 -6.18 15.17
C LEU A 83 13.02 -6.80 16.44
N GLU A 84 12.35 -5.99 17.26
CA GLU A 84 11.65 -6.50 18.46
C GLU A 84 10.51 -7.45 18.09
N TYR A 85 9.75 -7.12 17.05
CA TYR A 85 8.68 -7.96 16.55
C TYR A 85 9.18 -9.35 16.12
N TYR A 86 10.33 -9.44 15.45
CA TYR A 86 10.93 -10.73 15.07
C TYR A 86 11.60 -11.49 16.21
N LYS A 87 11.90 -10.85 17.34
CA LYS A 87 12.47 -11.53 18.53
C LYS A 87 11.42 -12.24 19.37
N ARG A 88 10.14 -11.93 19.15
CA ARG A 88 9.01 -12.43 19.93
C ARG A 88 8.52 -13.77 19.40
#